data_AF-A0A9E3BEI5-F1
#
_entry.id   AF-A0A9E3BEI5-F1
#
_cell.length_a   1.000
_cell.length_b   1.000
_cell.length_c   1.000
_cell.angle_alpha   90.00
_cell.angle_beta   90.00
_cell.angle_gamma   90.00
#
_symmetry.space_group_name_H-M   'P 1'
#
loop_
_entity.id
_entity.type
_entity.pdbx_description
1 polymer ?
#
loop_
_entity_poly.entity_id
_entity_poly.type
_entity_poly.pdbx_seq_one_letter_code
_entity_poly.pdbx_strand_id
1 'polypeptide(L)' 'MPEPFTIDRDYVAATDWQTLKRELFNRTGDEHEASSILRGIERLGSDPSIHHYEVVPHPNERVYTGAPTTVWTVTAVPA' A
#
# COMPACT_ATOMS: atom_id res chain seq x y z
N MET A 1 -13.07 -6.95 6.49
CA MET A 1 -11.68 -6.97 6.01
C MET A 1 -11.66 -6.22 4.69
N PRO A 2 -10.73 -5.28 4.47
CA PRO A 2 -10.61 -4.58 3.20
C PRO A 2 -10.40 -5.54 2.03
N GLU A 3 -10.73 -5.14 0.82
CA GLU A 3 -10.43 -5.92 -0.38
C GLU A 3 -8.99 -5.67 -0.86
N PRO A 4 -8.31 -6.69 -1.41
CA PRO A 4 -7.01 -6.49 -2.06
C PRO A 4 -7.17 -5.60 -3.30
N PHE A 5 -6.12 -4.86 -3.62
CA PHE A 5 -6.11 -4.01 -4.80
C PHE A 5 -4.72 -3.91 -5.42
N THR A 6 -4.68 -3.47 -6.67
CA THR A 6 -3.43 -3.20 -7.39
C THR A 6 -3.22 -1.70 -7.58
N ILE A 7 -1.96 -1.32 -7.78
CA ILE A 7 -1.55 0.02 -8.19
C ILE A 7 -0.52 -0.13 -9.31
N ASP A 8 -0.79 0.49 -10.46
CA ASP A 8 0.14 0.46 -11.59
C ASP A 8 1.44 1.21 -11.27
N ARG A 9 2.57 0.68 -11.73
CA ARG A 9 3.88 1.31 -11.50
C ARG A 9 3.95 2.68 -12.16
N ASP A 10 3.41 2.84 -13.36
CA ASP A 10 3.40 4.12 -14.07
C ASP A 10 2.54 5.15 -13.37
N TYR A 11 1.45 4.72 -12.73
CA TYR A 11 0.64 5.59 -11.88
C TYR A 11 1.43 6.08 -10.67
N VAL A 12 2.13 5.19 -9.97
CA VAL A 12 3.00 5.56 -8.84
C VAL A 12 4.10 6.52 -9.29
N ALA A 13 4.72 6.27 -10.45
CA ALA A 13 5.79 7.12 -10.98
C ALA A 13 5.31 8.52 -11.40
N ALA A 14 4.06 8.64 -11.86
CA ALA A 14 3.47 9.91 -12.29
C ALA A 14 2.81 10.71 -11.14
N THR A 15 2.48 10.05 -10.03
CA THR A 15 1.70 10.63 -8.92
C THR A 15 2.60 11.07 -7.78
N ASP A 16 2.33 12.24 -7.20
CA ASP A 16 3.04 12.69 -6.03
C ASP A 16 2.68 11.88 -4.77
N TRP A 17 3.63 11.78 -3.84
CA TRP A 17 3.45 10.96 -2.64
C TRP A 17 2.31 11.42 -1.72
N GLN A 18 1.94 12.70 -1.73
CA GLN A 18 0.83 13.21 -0.90
C GLN A 18 -0.53 12.77 -1.47
N THR A 19 -0.69 12.88 -2.79
CA THR A 19 -1.87 12.40 -3.51
C THR A 19 -2.02 10.90 -3.35
N LEU A 20 -0.94 10.13 -3.53
CA LEU A 20 -0.98 8.68 -3.35
C LEU A 20 -1.33 8.30 -1.90
N LYS A 21 -0.76 8.99 -0.89
CA LYS A 21 -1.11 8.76 0.52
C LYS A 21 -2.59 9.01 0.78
N ARG A 22 -3.16 10.08 0.22
CA ARG A 22 -4.59 10.41 0.36
C ARG A 22 -5.50 9.36 -0.26
N GLU A 23 -5.13 8.82 -1.41
CA GLU A 23 -5.88 7.72 -2.03
C GLU A 23 -5.82 6.43 -1.23
N LEU A 24 -4.63 6.09 -0.73
CA LEU A 24 -4.47 4.96 0.18
C LEU A 24 -5.31 5.15 1.44
N PHE A 25 -5.33 6.35 2.03
CA PHE A 25 -6.22 6.66 3.16
C PHE A 25 -7.70 6.49 2.81
N ASN A 26 -8.13 6.90 1.61
CA ASN A 26 -9.50 6.69 1.18
C ASN A 26 -9.86 5.20 1.01
N ARG A 27 -8.87 4.33 0.74
CA ARG A 27 -9.05 2.87 0.64
C ARG A 27 -8.98 2.16 1.99
N THR A 28 -8.07 2.57 2.87
CA THR A 28 -7.84 1.91 4.17
C THR A 28 -8.71 2.47 5.29
N GLY A 29 -9.09 3.75 5.22
CA GLY A 29 -9.74 4.48 6.31
C GLY A 29 -8.82 4.78 7.51
N ASP A 30 -7.54 4.40 7.42
CA ASP A 30 -6.56 4.52 8.50
C ASP A 30 -5.21 5.06 7.97
N GLU A 31 -4.70 6.10 8.63
CA GLU A 31 -3.49 6.80 8.19
C GLU A 31 -2.20 5.99 8.42
N HIS A 32 -2.16 5.16 9.47
CA HIS A 32 -1.03 4.26 9.72
C HIS A 32 -0.96 3.17 8.65
N GLU A 33 -2.11 2.59 8.30
CA GLU A 33 -2.22 1.61 7.23
C GLU A 33 -1.81 2.21 5.88
N ALA A 34 -2.33 3.39 5.53
CA ALA A 34 -1.96 4.10 4.30
C ALA A 34 -0.46 4.42 4.23
N SER A 35 0.11 4.91 5.33
CA SER A 35 1.55 5.21 5.43
C SER A 35 2.42 3.96 5.33
N SER A 36 1.94 2.82 5.86
CA SER A 36 2.62 1.53 5.77
C SER A 36 2.68 1.03 4.32
N ILE A 37 1.57 1.11 3.59
CA ILE A 37 1.52 0.74 2.17
C ILE A 37 2.47 1.63 1.36
N LEU A 38 2.41 2.94 1.57
CA LEU A 38 3.26 3.92 0.89
C LEU A 38 4.75 3.62 1.07
N ARG A 39 5.18 3.32 2.30
CA ARG A 39 6.56 2.89 2.59
C ARG A 39 6.92 1.57 1.91
N GLY A 40 5.96 0.65 1.80
CA GLY A 40 6.16 -0.61 1.08
C GLY A 40 6.48 -0.36 -0.40
N ILE A 41 5.71 0.52 -1.04
CA ILE A 41 5.92 0.94 -2.44
C ILE A 41 7.27 1.65 -2.58
N GLU A 42 7.58 2.62 -1.71
CA GLU A 42 8.85 3.34 -1.71
C GLU A 42 10.05 2.39 -1.57
N ARG A 43 9.95 1.39 -0.69
CA ARG A 43 11.00 0.38 -0.47
C ARG A 43 11.24 -0.52 -1.67
N LEU A 44 10.17 -0.90 -2.37
CA LEU A 44 10.26 -1.70 -3.60
C LEU A 44 10.83 -0.88 -4.77
N GLY A 45 10.73 0.46 -4.67
CA GLY A 45 11.29 1.39 -5.65
C GLY A 45 10.53 1.38 -6.98
N SER A 46 11.01 2.18 -7.93
CA SER A 46 10.40 2.36 -9.25
C SER A 46 11.12 1.57 -10.34
N ASP A 47 11.59 0.35 -10.02
CA ASP A 47 12.28 -0.50 -11.00
C ASP A 47 11.41 -0.66 -12.27
N PRO A 48 11.95 -0.39 -13.47
CA PRO A 48 11.19 -0.46 -14.71
C PRO A 48 10.71 -1.88 -15.05
N SER A 49 11.23 -2.91 -14.39
CA SER A 49 10.78 -4.30 -14.52
C SER A 49 9.45 -4.56 -13.80
N ILE A 50 9.02 -3.65 -12.91
CA ILE A 50 7.77 -3.77 -12.16
C ILE A 50 6.63 -3.25 -13.03
N HIS A 51 5.62 -4.09 -13.25
CA HIS A 51 4.38 -3.70 -13.93
C HIS A 51 3.40 -3.03 -12.97
N HIS A 52 3.15 -3.67 -11.83
CA HIS A 52 2.22 -3.19 -10.83
C HIS A 52 2.59 -3.67 -9.42
N TYR A 53 2.03 -3.00 -8.41
CA TYR A 53 2.12 -3.40 -7.02
C TYR A 53 0.81 -4.05 -6.60
N GLU A 54 0.88 -5.25 -6.03
CA GLU A 54 -0.24 -5.90 -5.36
C GLU A 54 -0.23 -5.51 -3.87
N VAL A 55 -1.39 -5.08 -3.38
CA VAL A 55 -1.60 -4.66 -2.00
C VAL A 55 -2.64 -5.56 -1.36
N VAL A 56 -2.18 -6.46 -0.48
CA VAL A 56 -3.01 -7.52 0.11
C VAL A 56 -3.20 -7.25 1.61
N PRO A 57 -4.46 -7.17 2.09
CA PRO A 57 -4.74 -7.02 3.50
C PRO A 57 -4.57 -8.35 4.22
N HIS A 58 -4.11 -8.28 5.46
CA HIS A 58 -4.04 -9.38 6.41
C HIS A 58 -4.64 -8.95 7.74
N PRO A 59 -5.40 -9.82 8.42
CA PRO A 59 -5.89 -9.52 9.76
C PRO A 59 -4.70 -9.30 10.69
N ASN A 60 -4.71 -8.20 11.45
CA ASN A 60 -3.71 -8.00 12.48
C ASN A 60 -4.13 -8.78 13.74
N GLU A 61 -3.43 -9.87 14.05
CA GLU A 61 -3.67 -10.66 15.26
C GLU A 61 -3.12 -9.99 16.53
N ARG A 62 -2.42 -8.85 16.40
CA ARG A 62 -1.83 -8.15 17.55
C ARG A 62 -2.89 -7.36 18.30
N VAL A 63 -3.05 -7.69 19.58
CA VAL A 63 -4.02 -7.07 20.48
C VAL A 63 -3.30 -6.11 21.44
N TYR A 64 -3.04 -4.88 21.00
CA TYR A 64 -2.70 -3.77 21.90
C TYR A 64 -3.38 -2.47 21.44
N THR A 65 -3.64 -1.58 22.39
CA THR A 65 -4.37 -0.32 22.13
C THR A 65 -3.64 0.53 21.10
N GLY A 66 -4.32 0.85 20.00
CA GLY A 66 -3.76 1.67 18.90
C GLY A 66 -3.02 0.88 17.81
N ALA A 67 -3.00 -0.45 17.87
CA ALA A 67 -2.53 -1.26 16.74
C ALA A 67 -3.48 -1.10 15.54
N PRO A 68 -2.96 -1.00 14.30
CA PRO A 68 -3.81 -0.97 13.11
C PRO A 68 -4.61 -2.27 13.01
N THR A 69 -5.85 -2.19 12.53
CA THR A 69 -6.73 -3.35 12.41
C THR A 69 -6.30 -4.32 11.30
N THR A 70 -5.66 -3.77 10.26
CA THR A 70 -5.22 -4.51 9.09
C THR A 70 -3.74 -4.26 8.87
N VAL A 71 -2.98 -5.33 8.61
CA VAL A 71 -1.60 -5.24 8.10
C VAL A 71 -1.65 -5.43 6.60
N TRP A 72 -0.93 -4.58 5.87
CA TRP A 72 -0.92 -4.64 4.41
C TRP A 72 0.43 -5.12 3.90
N THR A 73 0.40 -6.15 3.07
CA THR A 73 1.57 -6.63 2.33
C THR A 73 1.59 -5.97 0.96
N VAL A 74 2.74 -5.42 0.58
CA VAL A 74 2.97 -4.85 -0.75
C VAL A 74 3.97 -5.72 -1.49
N THR A 75 3.59 -6.19 -2.66
CA THR A 75 4.41 -7.03 -3.53
C THR A 75 4.57 -6.37 -4.89
N ALA A 76 5.78 -6.30 -5.42
CA ALA A 76 6.03 -5.85 -6.78
C ALA A 76 5.88 -7.03 -7.75
N VAL A 77 5.01 -6.88 -8.75
CA VAL A 77 4.77 -7.90 -9.77
C VAL A 77 5.42 -7.46 -11.07
N PRO A 78 6.35 -8.25 -11.63
CA PRO A 78 6.96 -7.95 -12.92
C PRO A 78 5.98 -8.21 -14.08
N ALA A 79 6.29 -7.63 -15.24
CA ALA A 79 5.56 -7.86 -16.49
C ALA A 79 5.75 -9.28 -17.03
#